data_AF-A0A518S8H0-F1
#
_entry.id   AF-A0A518S8H0-F1
#
_cell.length_a   1.000
_cell.length_b   1.000
_cell.length_c   1.000
_cell.angle_alpha   90.00
_cell.angle_beta   90.00
_cell.angle_gamma   90.00
#
_symmetry.space_group_name_H-M   'P 1'
#
loop_
_entity.id
_entity.type
_entity.pdbx_description
1 polymer ?
#
loop_
_entity_poly.entity_id
_entity_poly.type
_entity_poly.pdbx_seq_one_letter_code
_entity_poly.pdbx_strand_id
1 'polypeptide(L)'
;MPSTSIPDSLVGRLRWALGESLVVAGIFAFWILLAAALNTALGILTRVLAALNVHAIYVVDDLAVLWPTVVPLAFVTAVLYAVVRAGTLLIDQYRNE
;
A
#
# COMPACT_ATOMS: atom_id res chain seq x y z
N MET A 1 -21.72 14.16 -5.63
CA MET A 1 -21.09 12.82 -5.54
C MET A 1 -20.39 12.57 -6.87
N PRO A 2 -19.07 12.34 -6.89
CA PRO A 2 -18.37 12.07 -8.14
C PRO A 2 -18.93 10.79 -8.77
N SER A 3 -19.32 10.87 -10.05
CA SER A 3 -19.88 9.75 -10.81
C SER A 3 -18.91 8.58 -10.81
N THR A 4 -19.38 7.42 -10.34
CA THR A 4 -18.64 6.16 -10.32
C THR A 4 -18.59 5.47 -11.68
N SER A 5 -19.21 6.03 -12.72
CA SER A 5 -19.14 5.54 -14.10
C SER A 5 -17.84 5.95 -14.80
N ILE A 6 -17.34 5.09 -15.71
CA ILE A 6 -16.22 5.44 -16.60
C ILE A 6 -16.68 6.61 -17.48
N PRO A 7 -15.95 7.74 -17.50
CA PRO A 7 -16.35 8.86 -18.34
C PRO A 7 -16.25 8.52 -19.84
N ASP A 8 -17.23 8.95 -20.63
CA ASP A 8 -17.22 8.72 -22.09
C ASP A 8 -16.20 9.60 -22.83
N SER A 9 -15.83 10.73 -22.23
CA SER A 9 -14.83 11.63 -22.82
C SER A 9 -13.40 11.18 -22.55
N LEU A 10 -12.53 11.33 -23.55
CA LEU A 10 -11.08 11.01 -23.48
C LEU A 10 -10.39 11.72 -22.30
N VAL A 11 -10.73 12.99 -22.07
CA VAL A 11 -10.21 13.79 -20.95
C VAL A 11 -10.72 13.26 -19.60
N GLY A 12 -11.99 12.83 -19.54
CA GLY A 12 -12.57 12.23 -18.34
C GLY A 12 -11.89 10.91 -17.98
N ARG A 13 -11.64 10.04 -18.96
CA ARG A 13 -10.90 8.78 -18.77
C ARG A 13 -9.48 9.02 -18.24
N LEU A 14 -8.79 10.03 -18.74
CA LEU A 14 -7.43 10.36 -18.30
C LEU A 14 -7.42 10.83 -16.83
N ARG A 15 -8.36 11.71 -16.45
CA ARG A 15 -8.50 12.16 -15.05
C ARG A 15 -8.89 11.03 -14.11
N TRP A 16 -9.78 10.14 -14.56
CA TRP A 16 -10.15 8.95 -13.81
C TRP A 16 -8.94 8.02 -13.60
N ALA A 17 -8.18 7.72 -14.66
CA ALA A 17 -6.99 6.89 -14.59
C ALA A 17 -5.91 7.48 -13.68
N LEU A 18 -5.72 8.81 -13.69
CA LEU A 18 -4.81 9.50 -12.78
C LEU A 18 -5.25 9.39 -11.32
N GLY A 19 -6.55 9.54 -11.05
CA GLY A 19 -7.10 9.36 -9.71
C GLY A 19 -6.90 7.93 -9.20
N GLU A 20 -7.15 6.94 -10.05
CA GLU A 20 -6.97 5.53 -9.70
C GLU A 20 -5.48 5.19 -9.47
N SER A 21 -4.60 5.73 -10.32
CA SER A 21 -3.14 5.59 -10.17
C SER A 21 -2.65 6.22 -8.88
N LEU A 22 -3.22 7.35 -8.45
CA LEU A 22 -2.89 8.00 -7.18
C LEU A 22 -3.28 7.14 -5.98
N VAL A 23 -4.41 6.43 -6.03
CA VAL A 23 -4.81 5.52 -4.95
C VAL A 23 -3.85 4.34 -4.87
N VAL A 24 -3.51 3.72 -6.00
CA VAL A 24 -2.52 2.62 -6.03
C VAL A 24 -1.16 3.10 -5.52
N ALA A 25 -0.69 4.26 -5.99
CA ALA A 25 0.54 4.86 -5.49
C ALA A 25 0.48 5.13 -3.97
N GLY A 26 -0.68 5.56 -3.45
CA GLY A 26 -0.93 5.72 -2.03
C GLY A 26 -0.82 4.42 -1.23
N ILE A 27 -1.30 3.29 -1.78
CA ILE A 27 -1.15 1.96 -1.15
C ILE A 27 0.33 1.61 -1.02
N PHE A 28 1.11 1.76 -2.11
CA PHE A 28 2.55 1.50 -2.05
C PHE A 28 3.27 2.46 -1.09
N ALA A 29 2.94 3.75 -1.12
CA ALA A 29 3.52 4.74 -0.22
C ALA A 29 3.22 4.42 1.26
N PHE A 30 1.99 4.01 1.58
CA PHE A 30 1.62 3.57 2.92
C PHE A 30 2.48 2.40 3.40
N TRP A 31 2.65 1.37 2.58
CA TRP A 31 3.45 0.20 2.94
C TRP A 31 4.94 0.52 3.08
N ILE A 32 5.48 1.40 2.23
CA ILE A 32 6.87 1.89 2.35
C ILE A 32 7.05 2.67 3.65
N LEU A 33 6.13 3.58 3.98
CA LEU A 33 6.19 4.36 5.21
C LEU A 33 6.05 3.47 6.45
N LEU A 34 5.16 2.48 6.41
CA LEU A 34 5.01 1.51 7.49
C LEU A 34 6.28 0.70 7.69
N ALA A 35 6.89 0.22 6.60
CA ALA A 35 8.16 -0.50 6.66
C ALA A 35 9.29 0.37 7.22
N ALA A 36 9.38 1.64 6.80
CA ALA A 36 10.34 2.59 7.32
C ALA A 36 10.11 2.88 8.82
N ALA A 37 8.86 3.01 9.25
CA ALA A 37 8.50 3.21 10.65
C ALA A 37 8.85 1.99 11.51
N LEU A 38 8.53 0.77 11.06
CA LEU A 38 8.89 -0.47 11.75
C LEU A 38 10.41 -0.64 11.84
N ASN A 39 11.14 -0.37 10.77
CA ASN A 39 12.60 -0.38 10.77
C ASN A 39 13.17 0.63 11.78
N THR A 40 12.61 1.84 11.83
CA THR A 40 13.03 2.86 12.79
C THR A 40 12.75 2.41 14.22
N ALA A 41 11.57 1.86 14.49
CA ALA A 41 11.18 1.36 15.81
C ALA A 41 12.08 0.19 16.28
N LEU A 42 12.35 -0.78 15.40
CA LEU A 42 13.29 -1.88 15.67
C LEU A 42 14.71 -1.35 15.91
N GLY A 43 15.16 -0.39 15.11
CA GLY A 43 16.46 0.28 15.28
C GLY A 43 16.59 1.01 16.63
N ILE A 44 15.52 1.66 17.09
CA ILE A 44 15.50 2.30 18.42
C ILE A 44 15.53 1.25 19.53
N LEU A 45 14.65 0.25 19.45
CA LEU A 45 14.55 -0.82 20.45
C LEU A 45 15.88 -1.55 20.63
N THR A 46 16.55 -1.87 19.53
CA THR A 46 17.82 -2.60 19.54
C THR A 46 18.95 -1.77 20.14
N ARG A 47 19.00 -0.47 19.87
CA ARG A 47 19.93 0.46 20.56
C ARG A 47 19.67 0.54 22.05
N VAL A 48 18.40 0.56 22.48
CA VAL A 48 18.02 0.56 23.90
C VAL A 48 18.45 -0.74 24.58
N LEU A 49 18.20 -1.90 23.95
CA LEU A 49 18.63 -3.20 24.48
C LEU A 49 20.14 -3.32 24.58
N ALA A 50 20.88 -2.83 23.58
CA ALA A 50 22.33 -2.78 23.60
C ALA A 50 22.84 -1.90 24.75
N ALA A 51 22.21 -0.76 25.02
CA ALA A 51 22.54 0.10 26.17
C ALA A 51 22.30 -0.60 27.53
N LEU A 52 21.37 -1.56 27.59
CA LEU A 52 21.10 -2.38 28.77
C LEU A 52 21.96 -3.65 28.85
N ASN A 53 22.99 -3.77 27.99
CA ASN A 53 23.90 -4.92 27.90
C ASN A 53 23.21 -6.26 27.61
N VAL A 54 21.98 -6.20 27.10
CA VAL A 54 21.25 -7.37 26.61
C VAL A 54 21.77 -7.65 25.20
N HIS A 55 22.47 -8.77 25.04
CA HIS A 55 23.01 -9.20 23.74
C HIS A 55 21.86 -9.61 22.81
N ALA A 56 21.27 -8.62 22.12
CA ALA A 56 20.24 -8.81 21.10
C ALA A 56 20.87 -9.22 19.76
N ILE A 57 21.61 -10.34 19.76
CA ILE A 57 22.36 -10.86 18.60
C ILE A 57 21.41 -11.30 17.47
N TYR A 58 20.11 -11.49 17.74
CA TYR A 58 19.16 -12.08 16.79
C TYR A 58 18.15 -11.11 16.14
N VAL A 59 18.12 -9.83 16.53
CA VAL A 59 17.02 -8.92 16.11
C VAL A 59 17.41 -7.99 14.96
N VAL A 60 18.70 -7.78 14.72
CA VAL A 60 19.19 -6.65 13.90
C VAL A 60 19.73 -7.07 12.54
N ASP A 61 20.10 -8.33 12.36
CA ASP A 61 21.05 -8.70 11.32
C ASP A 61 20.50 -8.73 9.89
N ASP A 62 19.22 -8.36 9.67
CA ASP A 62 18.82 -8.06 8.31
C ASP A 62 17.60 -7.12 8.23
N LEU A 63 17.87 -5.82 8.04
CA LEU A 63 16.87 -4.86 7.57
C LEU A 63 16.25 -5.29 6.23
N ALA A 64 16.86 -6.22 5.49
CA ALA A 64 16.27 -6.84 4.31
C ALA A 64 15.11 -7.79 4.63
N VAL A 65 14.93 -8.28 5.87
CA VAL A 65 13.89 -9.29 6.20
C VAL A 65 12.46 -8.77 6.05
N LEU A 66 12.23 -7.47 6.26
CA LEU A 66 10.87 -6.91 6.16
C LEU A 66 10.42 -6.74 4.70
N TRP A 67 11.34 -6.48 3.77
CA TRP A 67 11.02 -6.23 2.37
C TRP A 67 10.32 -7.40 1.65
N PRO A 68 10.76 -8.67 1.82
CA PRO A 68 10.06 -9.85 1.33
C PRO A 68 8.62 -9.97 1.81
N THR A 69 8.24 -9.33 2.92
CA THR A 69 6.87 -9.36 3.44
C THR A 69 6.07 -8.14 3.00
N VAL A 70 6.67 -6.96 3.05
CA VAL A 70 6.04 -5.68 2.71
C VAL A 70 5.65 -5.62 1.24
N VAL A 71 6.52 -6.07 0.33
CA VAL A 71 6.26 -5.98 -1.12
C VAL A 71 5.07 -6.86 -1.54
N PRO A 72 4.99 -8.15 -1.16
CA PRO A 72 3.82 -8.97 -1.45
C PRO A 72 2.54 -8.42 -0.82
N LEU A 73 2.59 -7.91 0.42
CA LEU A 73 1.42 -7.31 1.07
C LEU A 73 0.93 -6.07 0.33
N ALA A 74 1.82 -5.17 -0.07
CA ALA A 74 1.47 -4.01 -0.88
C ALA A 74 0.81 -4.42 -2.20
N PHE A 75 1.38 -5.43 -2.87
CA PHE A 75 0.84 -5.97 -4.10
C PHE A 75 -0.56 -6.58 -3.92
N VAL A 76 -0.74 -7.43 -2.92
CA VAL A 76 -2.04 -8.04 -2.59
C VAL A 76 -3.08 -6.97 -2.28
N THR A 77 -2.70 -5.95 -1.50
CA THR A 77 -3.61 -4.84 -1.16
C THR A 77 -4.03 -4.08 -2.41
N ALA A 78 -3.09 -3.78 -3.32
CA ALA A 78 -3.37 -3.11 -4.59
C ALA A 78 -4.27 -3.97 -5.50
N VAL A 79 -4.02 -5.28 -5.59
CA VAL A 79 -4.85 -6.21 -6.37
C VAL A 79 -6.26 -6.29 -5.80
N LEU A 80 -6.41 -6.44 -4.49
CA LEU A 80 -7.73 -6.47 -3.83
C LEU A 80 -8.50 -5.17 -4.08
N TYR A 81 -7.83 -4.03 -3.96
CA TYR A 81 -8.41 -2.74 -4.30
C TYR A 81 -8.92 -2.71 -5.74
N ALA A 82 -8.08 -3.10 -6.70
CA ALA A 82 -8.43 -3.11 -8.12
C ALA A 82 -9.63 -4.04 -8.43
N VAL A 83 -9.66 -5.23 -7.82
CA VAL A 83 -10.76 -6.20 -7.99
C VAL A 83 -12.07 -5.65 -7.43
N VAL A 84 -12.04 -5.13 -6.19
CA VAL A 84 -13.23 -4.53 -5.57
C VAL A 84 -13.73 -3.36 -6.41
N ARG A 85 -12.81 -2.49 -6.86
CA ARG A 85 -13.16 -1.37 -7.73
C ARG A 85 -13.80 -1.84 -9.03
N ALA A 86 -13.18 -2.77 -9.74
CA ALA A 86 -13.72 -3.30 -10.98
C ALA A 86 -15.14 -3.88 -10.77
N GLY A 87 -15.35 -4.59 -9.66
CA GLY A 87 -16.68 -5.07 -9.25
C GLY A 87 -17.69 -3.93 -9.04
N THR A 88 -17.30 -2.85 -8.35
CA THR A 88 -18.19 -1.69 -8.17
C THR A 88 -18.56 -1.01 -9.49
N LEU A 89 -17.62 -0.89 -10.43
CA LEU A 89 -17.86 -0.32 -11.75
C LEU A 89 -18.85 -1.17 -12.56
N LEU A 90 -18.69 -2.51 -12.52
CA LEU A 90 -19.60 -3.45 -13.17
C LEU A 90 -21.03 -3.32 -12.61
N ILE A 91 -21.18 -3.32 -11.29
CA ILE A 91 -22.50 -3.20 -10.64
C ILE A 91 -23.16 -1.87 -10.99
N ASP A 92 -22.41 -0.77 -10.95
CA ASP A 92 -22.95 0.55 -11.30
C ASP A 92 -23.34 0.65 -12.77
N GLN A 93 -22.62 -0.02 -13.68
CA GLN A 93 -23.02 -0.09 -15.08
C GLN A 93 -24.36 -0.83 -15.24
N TYR A 94 -24.51 -1.99 -14.61
CA TYR A 94 -25.75 -2.77 -14.66
C TYR A 94 -26.95 -2.09 -13.97
N ARG A 95 -26.72 -1.17 -13.03
CA ARG A 95 -27.79 -0.47 -12.30
C ARG A 95 -28.29 0.79 -13.01
N ASN A 96 -27.50 1.31 -13.95
CA ASN A 96 -27.82 2.52 -14.71
C ASN A 96 -28.27 2.22 -16.15
N GLU A 97 -28.19 0.95 -16.59
CA GLU A 97 -28.93 0.39 -17.73
C GLU A 97 -30.34 -0.06 -17.29
#